data_AF-A0A950ST61-F1
#
_entry.id   AF-A0A950ST61-F1
#
_cell.length_a   1.000
_cell.length_b   1.000
_cell.length_c   1.000
_cell.angle_alpha   90.00
_cell.angle_beta   90.00
_cell.angle_gamma   90.00
#
_symmetry.space_group_name_H-M   'P 1'
#
loop_
_entity.id
_entity.type
_entity.pdbx_description
1 polymer ?
#
loop_
_entity_poly.entity_id
_entity_poly.type
_entity_poly.pdbx_seq_one_letter_code
_entity_poly.pdbx_strand_id
1 'polypeptide(L)'
;MQDYFLIGGITRLKIFRVPEFGPRASFRLERPGESSVICSVADDVARQFIAHYREGDIVAVTGAFEPRPSTASSMTPWAGRFRVRTLRVPEVIWLAA
;
A
#
# COMPACT_ATOMS: atom_id res chain seq x y z
N MET A 1 12.48 12.44 -4.12
CA MET A 1 11.58 11.55 -3.36
C MET A 1 12.08 10.14 -3.62
N GLN A 2 12.54 9.43 -2.59
CA GLN A 2 13.10 8.09 -2.73
C GLN A 2 11.97 7.06 -2.75
N ASP A 3 12.02 6.14 -3.69
CA ASP A 3 11.09 5.02 -3.74
C ASP A 3 11.64 3.85 -2.93
N TYR A 4 10.78 3.21 -2.16
CA TYR A 4 11.07 2.05 -1.33
C TYR A 4 10.31 0.85 -1.87
N PHE A 5 10.87 -0.32 -1.60
CA PHE A 5 10.28 -1.60 -1.92
C PHE A 5 9.88 -2.30 -0.62
N LEU A 6 8.63 -2.74 -0.52
CA LEU A 6 8.09 -3.42 0.65
C LEU A 6 7.37 -4.70 0.23
N ILE A 7 7.49 -5.75 1.02
CA ILE A 7 6.72 -6.99 0.88
C ILE A 7 6.04 -7.28 2.21
N GLY A 8 4.80 -7.74 2.17
CA GLY A 8 4.08 -8.15 3.38
C GLY A 8 2.67 -8.62 3.11
N GLY A 9 1.97 -8.99 4.18
CA GLY A 9 0.57 -9.41 4.15
C GLY A 9 -0.40 -8.23 4.20
N ILE A 10 -1.44 -8.29 3.39
CA ILE A 10 -2.52 -7.30 3.36
C ILE A 10 -3.46 -7.56 4.54
N THR A 11 -3.65 -6.57 5.41
CA THR A 11 -4.66 -6.61 6.49
C THR A 11 -5.47 -5.32 6.54
N ARG A 12 -6.66 -5.38 7.15
CA ARG A 12 -7.55 -4.23 7.32
C ARG A 12 -7.83 -3.49 6.00
N LEU A 13 -8.09 -4.25 4.93
CA LEU A 13 -8.29 -3.71 3.60
C LEU A 13 -9.60 -2.92 3.54
N LYS A 14 -9.52 -1.70 3.00
CA LYS A 14 -10.65 -0.83 2.71
C LYS A 14 -10.59 -0.41 1.26
N ILE A 15 -11.64 -0.71 0.51
CA ILE A 15 -11.81 -0.29 -0.88
C ILE A 15 -12.95 0.71 -0.92
N PHE A 16 -12.72 1.84 -1.57
CA PHE A 16 -13.73 2.89 -1.72
C PHE A 16 -13.53 3.63 -3.02
N ARG A 17 -14.57 4.34 -3.47
CA ARG A 17 -14.49 5.22 -4.64
C ARG A 17 -14.65 6.64 -4.17
N VAL A 18 -13.75 7.51 -4.61
CA VAL A 18 -13.88 8.94 -4.42
C VAL A 18 -14.50 9.51 -5.70
N PRO A 19 -15.60 10.26 -5.61
CA PRO A 19 -16.12 11.03 -6.74
C PRO A 19 -14.99 11.82 -7.41
N GLU A 20 -15.03 11.97 -8.74
CA GLU A 20 -13.98 12.61 -9.57
C GLU A 20 -12.59 11.92 -9.62
N PHE A 21 -12.15 11.25 -8.56
CA PHE A 21 -10.80 10.67 -8.45
C PHE A 21 -10.74 9.13 -8.61
N GLY A 22 -11.90 8.48 -8.73
CA GLY A 22 -11.99 7.05 -9.03
C GLY A 22 -11.71 6.13 -7.84
N PRO A 23 -11.35 4.86 -8.10
CA PRO A 23 -11.17 3.86 -7.05
C PRO A 23 -9.91 4.12 -6.22
N ARG A 24 -10.00 3.79 -4.93
CA ARG A 24 -8.93 3.87 -3.95
C ARG A 24 -8.95 2.61 -3.09
N ALA A 25 -7.77 2.23 -2.62
CA ALA A 25 -7.62 1.20 -1.61
C ALA A 25 -6.69 1.69 -0.50
N SER A 26 -6.99 1.30 0.73
CA SER A 26 -6.09 1.48 1.86
C SER A 26 -6.04 0.20 2.68
N PHE A 27 -4.85 -0.19 3.10
CA PHE A 27 -4.63 -1.41 3.87
C PHE A 27 -3.41 -1.23 4.77
N ARG A 28 -3.23 -2.14 5.72
CA ARG A 28 -1.96 -2.28 6.45
C ARG A 28 -1.16 -3.42 5.84
N LEU A 29 0.10 -3.12 5.53
CA LEU A 29 1.08 -4.11 5.13
C LEU A 29 1.79 -4.62 6.39
N GLU A 30 1.42 -5.82 6.84
CA GLU A 30 2.07 -6.52 7.94
C GLU A 30 3.36 -7.17 7.43
N ARG A 31 4.46 -6.93 8.15
CA ARG A 31 5.80 -7.36 7.73
C ARG A 31 6.43 -8.18 8.86
N PRO A 32 6.87 -9.42 8.61
CA PRO A 32 7.43 -10.26 9.67
C PRO A 32 8.62 -9.58 10.37
N GLY A 33 8.56 -9.43 11.69
CA GLY A 33 9.62 -8.82 12.48
C GLY A 33 9.74 -7.29 12.37
N GLU A 34 8.82 -6.63 11.67
CA GLU A 34 8.84 -5.18 11.46
C GLU A 34 7.49 -4.52 11.75
N SER A 35 7.49 -3.20 11.94
CA SER A 35 6.25 -2.43 12.09
C SER A 35 5.39 -2.48 10.83
N SER A 36 4.08 -2.63 11.03
CA SER A 36 3.07 -2.54 9.98
C SER A 36 3.09 -1.16 9.32
N VAL A 37 2.88 -1.10 8.01
CA VAL A 37 2.85 0.16 7.25
C VAL A 37 1.46 0.41 6.69
N ILE A 38 0.93 1.62 6.84
CA ILE A 38 -0.35 2.00 6.22
C ILE A 38 -0.10 2.33 4.75
N CYS A 39 -0.65 1.53 3.85
CA CYS A 39 -0.55 1.74 2.41
C CYS A 39 -1.80 2.45 1.86
N SER A 40 -1.58 3.32 0.89
CA SER A 40 -2.61 3.95 0.07
C SER A 40 -2.36 3.67 -1.41
N VAL A 41 -3.40 3.25 -2.11
CA VAL A 41 -3.36 2.94 -3.54
C VAL A 41 -4.39 3.79 -4.26
N ALA A 42 -4.00 4.32 -5.41
CA ALA A 42 -4.76 5.28 -6.17
C ALA A 42 -4.84 4.92 -7.65
N ASP A 43 -5.84 5.48 -8.33
CA ASP A 43 -5.91 5.55 -9.79
C ASP A 43 -5.85 4.15 -10.44
N ASP A 44 -5.10 3.98 -11.52
CA ASP A 44 -5.00 2.69 -12.21
C ASP A 44 -4.31 1.61 -11.36
N VAL A 45 -3.40 2.00 -10.46
CA VAL A 45 -2.78 1.08 -9.51
C VAL A 45 -3.85 0.51 -8.57
N ALA A 46 -4.82 1.33 -8.15
CA ALA A 46 -5.92 0.85 -7.31
C ALA A 46 -6.82 -0.12 -8.09
N ARG A 47 -7.09 0.14 -9.37
CA ARG A 47 -7.87 -0.78 -10.21
C ARG A 47 -7.19 -2.15 -10.32
N GLN A 48 -5.90 -2.17 -10.61
CA GLN A 48 -5.11 -3.41 -10.66
C GLN A 48 -5.07 -4.10 -9.30
N PHE A 49 -4.86 -3.33 -8.23
CA PHE A 49 -4.82 -3.87 -6.87
C PHE A 49 -6.13 -4.58 -6.51
N ILE A 50 -7.26 -3.91 -6.73
CA ILE A 50 -8.59 -4.43 -6.41
C ILE A 50 -8.94 -5.67 -7.26
N ALA A 51 -8.44 -5.73 -8.50
CA ALA A 51 -8.69 -6.86 -9.38
C ALA A 51 -7.93 -8.13 -8.97
N HIS A 52 -6.76 -7.99 -8.33
CA HIS A 52 -5.82 -9.10 -8.15
C HIS A 52 -5.53 -9.47 -6.69
N TYR A 53 -5.83 -8.60 -5.72
CA TYR A 53 -5.46 -8.80 -4.32
C TYR A 53 -6.65 -8.69 -3.38
N ARG A 54 -6.58 -9.46 -2.29
CA ARG A 54 -7.57 -9.53 -1.21
C ARG A 54 -6.86 -9.42 0.14
N GLU A 55 -7.65 -9.19 1.19
CA GLU A 55 -7.13 -9.29 2.55
C GLU A 55 -6.61 -10.70 2.83
N GLY A 56 -5.44 -10.80 3.44
CA GLY A 56 -4.70 -12.05 3.67
C GLY A 56 -3.61 -12.34 2.62
N ASP A 57 -3.68 -11.74 1.43
CA ASP A 57 -2.67 -12.00 0.39
C ASP A 57 -1.32 -11.36 0.74
N ILE A 58 -0.24 -11.97 0.28
CA ILE A 58 1.09 -11.37 0.28
C ILE A 58 1.25 -10.51 -0.98
N VAL A 59 1.69 -9.27 -0.81
CA VAL A 59 1.92 -8.33 -1.91
C VAL A 59 3.30 -7.70 -1.83
N ALA A 60 3.92 -7.50 -2.99
CA ALA A 60 5.12 -6.71 -3.15
C ALA A 60 4.75 -5.36 -3.78
N VAL A 61 5.12 -4.26 -3.11
CA VAL A 61 4.76 -2.90 -3.52
C VAL A 61 6.00 -2.01 -3.62
N THR A 62 5.97 -1.08 -4.57
CA THR A 62 6.94 0.01 -4.67
C THR A 62 6.21 1.35 -4.56
N GLY A 63 6.81 2.30 -3.86
CA GLY A 63 6.17 3.57 -3.57
C GLY A 63 7.02 4.46 -2.67
N ALA A 64 6.41 5.52 -2.13
CA ALA A 64 7.09 6.48 -1.28
C ALA A 64 6.29 6.76 0.00
N PHE A 65 6.99 7.03 1.10
CA PHE A 65 6.36 7.54 2.31
C PHE A 65 5.92 8.99 2.09
N GLU A 66 4.64 9.27 2.34
CA GLU A 66 4.10 10.61 2.29
C GLU A 66 4.64 11.42 3.47
N PRO A 67 5.30 12.56 3.20
CA PRO A 67 5.73 13.43 4.27
C PRO A 67 4.51 13.96 5.01
N ARG A 68 4.69 14.22 6.30
CA ARG A 68 3.70 14.95 7.08
C ARG A 68 3.45 16.31 6.41
N PRO A 69 2.19 16.68 6.09
CA PRO A 69 1.89 17.97 5.50
C PRO A 69 2.44 19.11 6.36
N SER A 70 3.05 20.11 5.74
CA SER A 70 3.59 21.28 6.45
C SER A 70 2.51 22.07 7.18
N THR A 71 1.26 21.99 6.71
CA THR A 71 0.08 22.63 7.28
C THR A 71 -0.50 21.89 8.49
N ALA A 72 -0.05 20.66 8.77
CA ALA A 72 -0.53 19.93 9.94
C ALA A 72 0.04 20.56 11.23
N SER A 73 -0.81 20.79 12.23
CA SER A 73 -0.38 21.25 13.57
C SER A 73 0.51 20.21 14.23
N SER A 74 1.61 20.63 14.89
CA SER A 74 2.60 19.74 15.54
C SER A 74 1.99 18.70 16.47
N MET A 75 0.84 19.02 17.08
CA MET A 75 0.09 18.15 17.98
C MET A 75 -0.78 17.11 17.26
N THR A 76 -0.95 17.21 15.94
CA THR A 76 -1.76 16.28 15.13
C THR A 76 -1.00 14.97 14.95
N PRO A 77 -1.51 13.84 15.47
CA PRO A 77 -0.89 12.54 15.25
C PRO A 77 -0.80 12.25 13.75
N TRP A 78 0.39 11.89 13.27
CA TRP A 78 0.60 11.54 11.87
C TRP A 78 1.11 10.10 11.79
N ALA A 79 0.24 9.18 11.38
CA ALA A 79 0.59 7.77 11.30
C ALA A 79 1.53 7.41 10.12
N GLY A 80 1.86 8.38 9.26
CA GLY A 80 2.56 8.13 8.01
C GLY A 80 1.69 7.32 7.03
N ARG A 81 1.89 7.53 5.73
CA ARG A 81 1.27 6.69 4.70
C ARG A 81 2.30 6.34 3.66
N PHE A 82 2.24 5.13 3.17
CA PHE A 82 3.05 4.67 2.06
C PHE A 82 2.18 4.70 0.79
N ARG A 83 2.46 5.66 -0.09
CA ARG A 83 1.74 5.78 -1.36
C ARG A 83 2.32 4.77 -2.34
N VAL A 84 1.54 3.74 -2.63
CA VAL A 84 1.89 2.69 -3.59
C VAL A 84 1.80 3.28 -5.00
N ARG A 85 2.84 3.05 -5.78
CA ARG A 85 2.94 3.46 -7.20
C ARG A 85 2.95 2.27 -8.15
N THR A 86 3.49 1.14 -7.70
CA THR A 86 3.59 -0.06 -8.53
C THR A 86 3.33 -1.29 -7.67
N LEU A 87 2.56 -2.22 -8.24
CA LEU A 87 2.41 -3.57 -7.72
C LEU A 87 3.39 -4.47 -8.45
N ARG A 88 4.16 -5.25 -7.73
CA ARG A 88 4.97 -6.33 -8.31
C ARG A 88 4.19 -7.61 -8.10
N VAL A 89 3.90 -8.32 -9.19
CA VAL A 89 3.50 -9.72 -9.09
C VAL A 89 4.70 -10.42 -8.45
N PRO A 90 4.54 -11.13 -7.32
CA PRO A 90 5.57 -12.06 -6.90
C PRO A 90 5.70 -13.06 -8.04
N GLU A 91 6.80 -12.99 -8.79
CA GLU A 91 7.14 -14.02 -9.74
C GLU A 91 7.13 -15.31 -8.94
N VAL A 92 6.15 -16.19 -9.20
CA VAL A 92 6.06 -17.45 -8.49
C VAL A 92 7.27 -18.24 -8.94
N ILE A 93 8.35 -18.15 -8.17
CA ILE A 93 9.46 -19.07 -8.29
C ILE A 93 8.92 -20.39 -7.73
N TRP A 94 8.22 -21.14 -8.57
CA TRP A 94 8.12 -22.58 -8.41
C TRP A 94 9.55 -23.09 -8.53
N LEU A 95 10.29 -23.08 -7.43
CA LEU A 95 11.42 -24.00 -7.27
C LEU A 95 10.78 -25.38 -7.26
N ALA A 96 10.64 -25.96 -8.45
CA ALA A 96 10.41 -27.38 -8.59
C ALA A 96 11.54 -28.10 -7.85
N ALA A 97 11.17 -28.78 -6.77
CA ALA A 97 12.01 -29.72 -6.06
C ALA A 97 12.18 -31.00 -6.89
#